data_AF-A0A822DV44-F1
#
_entry.id   AF-A0A822DV44-F1
#
_cell.length_a   1.000
_cell.length_b   1.000
_cell.length_c   1.000
_cell.angle_alpha   90.00
_cell.angle_beta   90.00
_cell.angle_gamma   90.00
#
_symmetry.space_group_name_H-M   'P 1'
#
loop_
_entity.id
_entity.type
_entity.pdbx_description
1 polymer ?
#
loop_
_entity_poly.entity_id
_entity_poly.type
_entity_poly.pdbx_seq_one_letter_code
_entity_poly.pdbx_strand_id
1 'polypeptide(L)' 'MLESVDSCANLFQCGQNSTRCISRHRVFDGIIDCGDAFDEDYEYTCQLNITSRFQCGSSMPKRCIPRKML' A
#
# COMPACT_ATOMS: atom_id res chain seq x y z
N MET A 1 2.47 -26.29 12.66
CA MET A 1 2.31 -25.08 13.50
C MET A 1 2.27 -23.90 12.55
N LEU A 2 1.12 -23.23 12.48
CA LEU A 2 0.91 -22.05 11.66
C LEU A 2 1.42 -20.85 12.45
N GLU A 3 2.67 -20.44 12.22
CA GLU A 3 3.10 -19.12 12.66
C GLU A 3 2.65 -18.14 11.59
N SER A 4 1.50 -17.50 11.83
CA SER A 4 1.09 -16.33 11.09
C SER A 4 2.17 -15.28 11.30
N VAL A 5 3.04 -15.13 10.31
CA VAL A 5 4.10 -14.12 10.29
C VAL A 5 3.41 -12.77 10.23
N ASP A 6 3.11 -12.21 11.39
CA ASP A 6 2.60 -10.85 11.54
C ASP A 6 3.77 -9.89 11.26
N SER A 7 4.25 -9.89 10.02
CA SER A 7 5.61 -9.43 9.71
C SER A 7 5.73 -7.92 9.56
N CYS A 8 4.63 -7.18 9.49
CA CYS A 8 4.65 -5.76 9.15
C CYS A 8 3.71 -4.94 10.03
N ALA A 9 3.77 -5.11 11.36
CA ALA A 9 2.98 -4.32 12.30
C ALA A 9 3.12 -2.80 11.98
N ASN A 10 2.01 -2.18 11.58
CA ASN A 10 1.90 -0.77 11.12
C ASN A 10 2.61 -0.39 9.79
N LEU A 11 3.26 -1.33 9.11
CA LEU A 11 3.87 -1.14 7.79
C LEU A 11 2.98 -1.74 6.69
N PHE A 12 3.39 -1.58 5.43
CA PHE A 12 2.82 -2.27 4.27
C PHE A 12 3.74 -3.41 3.87
N GLN A 13 3.20 -4.62 3.75
CA GLN A 13 3.93 -5.80 3.30
C GLN A 13 3.90 -5.86 1.78
N CYS A 14 5.07 -6.05 1.16
CA CYS A 14 5.23 -6.16 -0.29
C CYS A 14 4.67 -7.49 -0.82
N GLY A 15 3.35 -7.69 -0.78
CA GLY A 15 2.71 -8.92 -1.22
C GLY A 15 2.63 -10.00 -0.13
N GLN A 16 1.77 -11.00 -0.35
CA GLN A 16 1.38 -11.97 0.69
C GLN A 16 2.52 -12.88 1.16
N ASN A 17 3.53 -13.14 0.31
CA ASN A 17 4.65 -14.04 0.61
C ASN A 17 5.98 -13.30 0.80
N SER A 18 5.95 -11.98 0.98
CA SER A 18 7.17 -11.20 1.15
C SER A 18 7.44 -10.89 2.61
N THR A 19 8.70 -10.93 3.00
CA THR A 19 9.15 -10.43 4.31
C THR A 19 9.49 -8.94 4.28
N ARG A 20 9.40 -8.29 3.10
CA ARG A 20 9.70 -6.88 2.95
C ARG A 20 8.50 -6.04 3.38
N CYS A 21 8.76 -5.15 4.32
CA CYS A 21 7.82 -4.16 4.80
C CYS A 21 8.31 -2.76 4.44
N ILE A 22 7.44 -1.93 3.91
CA ILE A 22 7.73 -0.53 3.62
C ILE A 22 6.78 0.37 4.40
N SER A 23 7.17 1.64 4.53
CA SER A 23 6.31 2.61 5.19
C SER A 23 5.06 2.86 4.35
N ARG A 24 3.90 3.00 5.01
CA ARG A 24 2.61 3.20 4.33
C ARG A 24 2.54 4.48 3.49
N HIS A 25 3.44 5.44 3.69
CA HIS A 25 3.54 6.65 2.86
C HIS A 25 4.27 6.42 1.54
N ARG A 26 4.99 5.31 1.40
CA ARG A 26 5.71 4.94 0.18
C ARG A 26 4.85 4.19 -0.82
N VAL A 27 3.75 3.61 -0.35
CA VAL A 27 2.81 2.92 -1.23
C VAL A 27 2.09 3.93 -2.11
N PHE A 28 2.20 3.74 -3.42
CA PHE A 28 1.64 4.59 -4.47
C PHE A 28 2.21 6.01 -4.46
N ASP A 29 3.50 6.13 -4.21
CA ASP A 29 4.22 7.43 -4.20
C ASP A 29 4.95 7.72 -5.53
N GLY A 30 4.88 6.81 -6.50
CA GLY A 30 5.54 6.88 -7.80
C GLY A 30 6.94 6.27 -7.81
N ILE A 31 7.40 5.70 -6.69
CA ILE A 31 8.69 5.03 -6.54
C ILE A 31 8.44 3.54 -6.29
N ILE A 32 9.16 2.68 -7.00
CA ILE A 32 9.12 1.24 -6.79
C ILE A 32 9.96 0.92 -5.54
N ASP A 33 9.31 0.77 -4.38
CA ASP A 33 9.93 0.31 -3.14
C ASP A 33 9.76 -1.21 -2.92
N CYS A 34 8.78 -1.88 -3.53
CA CYS A 34 8.70 -3.34 -3.56
C CYS A 34 9.42 -3.90 -4.79
N GLY A 35 10.06 -5.07 -4.68
CA GLY A 35 10.88 -5.63 -5.76
C GLY A 35 10.10 -5.97 -7.04
N ASP A 36 8.80 -6.17 -6.91
CA ASP A 36 7.82 -6.47 -7.96
C ASP A 36 6.89 -5.28 -8.27
N ALA A 37 7.20 -4.07 -7.76
CA ALA A 37 6.36 -2.89 -7.85
C ALA A 37 4.95 -3.06 -7.24
N PHE A 38 4.78 -4.02 -6.33
CA PHE A 38 3.50 -4.29 -5.67
C PHE A 38 2.95 -3.09 -4.88
N ASP A 39 3.83 -2.22 -4.40
CA ASP A 39 3.50 -0.96 -3.74
C ASP A 39 2.99 0.14 -4.69
N GLU A 40 3.23 -0.01 -5.98
CA GLU A 40 2.78 0.91 -7.04
C GLU A 40 1.65 0.31 -7.89
N ASP A 41 1.21 -0.92 -7.58
CA ASP A 41 0.07 -1.55 -8.25
C ASP A 41 -1.25 -1.02 -7.67
N TYR A 42 -2.02 -0.34 -8.52
CA TYR A 42 -3.30 0.26 -8.16
C TYR A 42 -4.34 -0.75 -7.65
N GLU A 43 -4.37 -1.95 -8.23
CA GLU A 43 -5.39 -2.98 -7.92
C GLU A 43 -5.29 -3.44 -6.48
N TYR A 44 -4.06 -3.54 -5.95
CA TYR A 44 -3.79 -4.04 -4.60
C TYR A 44 -3.66 -2.93 -3.56
N THR A 45 -3.12 -1.77 -3.93
CA THR A 45 -2.70 -0.73 -2.96
C THR A 45 -3.80 0.28 -2.64
N CYS A 46 -4.66 0.62 -3.60
CA CYS A 46 -5.77 1.54 -3.37
C CYS A 46 -6.99 0.86 -2.71
N GLN A 47 -7.01 -0.48 -2.63
CA GLN A 47 -8.02 -1.25 -1.89
C GLN A 47 -7.70 -1.35 -0.38
N LEU A 48 -6.48 -1.02 0.04
CA LEU A 48 -6.08 -1.09 1.44
C LEU A 48 -6.65 0.08 2.24
N ASN A 49 -7.83 -0.17 2.82
CA ASN A 49 -8.40 0.53 3.95
C ASN A 49 -8.62 2.04 3.75
N ILE A 50 -9.87 2.38 3.41
CA ILE A 50 -10.48 3.73 3.36
C ILE A 50 -10.24 4.57 4.64
N THR A 51 -9.81 3.94 5.73
CA THR A 51 -9.44 4.59 7.00
C THR A 51 -8.13 5.37 6.92
N SER A 52 -7.20 4.99 6.05
CA SER A 52 -5.84 5.58 5.98
C SER A 52 -5.54 6.31 4.66
N ARG A 53 -6.36 6.12 3.63
CA ARG A 53 -6.17 6.69 2.29
C ARG A 53 -7.42 7.40 1.80
N PHE A 54 -7.23 8.47 1.02
CA PHE A 54 -8.30 9.24 0.39
C PHE A 54 -8.23 9.05 -1.12
N GLN A 55 -9.36 8.68 -1.72
CA GLN A 55 -9.49 8.61 -3.17
C GLN A 55 -10.01 9.95 -3.70
N CYS A 56 -9.18 10.67 -4.47
CA CYS A 56 -9.60 11.82 -5.24
C CYS A 56 -10.29 11.35 -6.53
N GLY A 57 -11.60 11.53 -6.59
CA GLY A 57 -12.42 11.34 -7.80
C GLY A 57 -12.89 9.90 -8.04
N SER A 58 -14.14 9.77 -8.50
CA SER A 58 -14.71 8.53 -9.02
C SER A 58 -14.29 8.26 -10.48
N SER A 59 -13.72 9.26 -11.13
CA SER A 59 -13.41 9.29 -12.57
C SER A 59 -11.89 9.20 -12.80
N MET A 60 -11.48 8.53 -13.87
CA MET A 60 -10.07 8.35 -14.23
C MET A 60 -9.37 9.67 -14.62
N PRO A 61 -8.09 9.90 -14.23
CA PRO A 61 -7.26 9.02 -13.40
C PRO A 61 -7.61 9.10 -11.92
N LYS A 62 -7.84 7.94 -11.30
CA LYS A 62 -8.09 7.85 -9.86
C LYS A 62 -6.78 8.16 -9.13
N ARG A 63 -6.76 9.18 -8.28
CA ARG A 63 -5.60 9.52 -7.43
C ARG A 63 -5.88 9.05 -6.01
N CYS A 64 -5.06 8.15 -5.49
CA CYS A 64 -5.18 7.66 -4.12
C CYS A 64 -4.06 8.29 -3.30
N ILE A 65 -4.40 9.21 -2.40
CA ILE A 65 -3.42 9.96 -1.58
C ILE A 65 -3.47 9.52 -0.12
N PRO A 66 -2.35 9.58 0.62
CA PRO A 66 -2.36 9.42 2.06
C PRO A 66 -3.25 10.49 2.73
N ARG A 67 -4.09 10.12 3.70
CA ARG A 67 -4.95 11.08 4.43
C ARG A 67 -4.20 12.18 5.19
N LYS A 68 -2.90 12.00 5.48
CA LYS A 68 -2.07 13.00 6.16
C LYS A 68 -1.58 14.16 5.27
N MET A 69 -1.98 14.19 4.00
CA MET A 69 -1.68 15.30 3.08
C MET A 69 -2.89 16.22 2.82
N LEU A 70 -3.96 16.08 3.61
CA LEU A 70 -5.13 16.97 3.65
C LEU A 70 -5.14 17.77 4.96
#